data_AF-A0A848XN14-F1
#
_entry.id   AF-A0A848XN14-F1
#
_cell.length_a   1.000
_cell.length_b   1.000
_cell.length_c   1.000
_cell.angle_alpha   90.00
_cell.angle_beta   90.00
_cell.angle_gamma   90.00
#
_symmetry.space_group_name_H-M   'P 1'
#
loop_
_entity.id
_entity.type
_entity.pdbx_description
1 polymer ?
#
loop_
_entity_poly.entity_id
_entity_poly.type
_entity_poly.pdbx_seq_one_letter_code
_entity_poly.pdbx_strand_id
1 'polypeptide(L)'
;GSWQVSIDVEALKSTVDTAGAETMVPMDDLVEIGVYASDPSEAPLYLEQHRIRSGPQTLFITVSGRPARAGIDPRHLLIDVEPGNNVLPISQPPLEGS
;
A
#
# COMPACT_ATOMS: atom_id res chain seq x y z
N GLY A 1 -1.73 -20.28 10.48
CA GLY A 1 -0.39 -19.67 10.53
C GLY A 1 -0.50 -18.21 10.16
N SER A 2 0.31 -17.34 10.76
CA SER A 2 0.39 -15.93 10.37
C SER A 2 1.41 -15.74 9.23
N TRP A 3 1.21 -14.71 8.43
CA TRP A 3 2.11 -14.30 7.36
C TRP A 3 2.49 -12.85 7.58
N GLN A 4 3.78 -12.53 7.40
CA GLN A 4 4.22 -11.15 7.36
C GLN A 4 4.31 -10.71 5.91
N VAL A 5 3.71 -9.56 5.63
CA VAL A 5 3.76 -8.87 4.34
C VAL A 5 4.64 -7.64 4.51
N SER A 6 5.68 -7.54 3.71
CA SER A 6 6.48 -6.32 3.56
C SER A 6 5.98 -5.55 2.35
N ILE A 7 5.66 -4.26 2.54
CA ILE A 7 5.25 -3.36 1.46
C ILE A 7 6.23 -2.20 1.43
N ASP A 8 7.03 -2.14 0.38
CA ASP A 8 7.90 -1.00 0.12
C ASP A 8 7.11 0.10 -0.57
N VAL A 9 7.24 1.32 -0.06
CA VAL A 9 6.48 2.50 -0.49
C VAL A 9 7.48 3.60 -0.80
N GLU A 10 7.34 4.26 -1.95
CA GLU A 10 7.98 5.53 -2.23
C GLU A 10 6.88 6.56 -2.48
N ALA A 11 6.71 7.51 -1.55
CA ALA A 11 5.60 8.45 -1.61
C ALA A 11 6.06 9.87 -1.99
N LEU A 12 5.38 10.44 -2.98
CA LEU A 12 5.55 11.80 -3.46
C LEU A 12 4.18 12.49 -3.48
N LYS A 13 4.15 13.77 -3.11
CA LYS A 13 2.93 14.58 -3.13
C LYS A 13 3.21 15.90 -3.80
N SER A 14 2.33 16.29 -4.72
CA SER A 14 2.35 17.60 -5.34
C SER A 14 0.97 18.26 -5.26
N THR A 15 0.97 19.58 -5.38
CA THR A 15 -0.24 20.40 -5.50
C THR A 15 -0.15 21.22 -6.77
N VAL A 16 -1.27 21.39 -7.46
CA VAL A 16 -1.38 22.24 -8.65
C VAL A 16 -2.15 23.49 -8.29
N ASP A 17 -1.60 24.66 -8.62
CA ASP A 17 -2.28 25.94 -8.40
C ASP A 17 -3.30 26.25 -9.52
N THR A 18 -4.01 27.37 -9.40
CA THR A 18 -5.02 27.80 -10.38
C THR A 18 -4.45 28.12 -11.77
N ALA A 19 -3.15 28.36 -11.88
CA ALA A 19 -2.45 28.60 -13.14
C ALA A 19 -1.89 27.31 -13.76
N GLY A 20 -2.03 26.16 -13.09
CA GLY A 20 -1.52 24.87 -13.55
C GLY A 20 -0.08 24.59 -13.13
N ALA A 21 0.51 25.39 -12.24
CA ALA A 21 1.86 25.15 -11.77
C ALA A 21 1.87 24.07 -10.67
N GLU A 22 2.67 23.02 -10.88
CA GLU A 22 2.85 21.92 -9.94
C GLU A 22 3.97 22.25 -8.94
N THR A 23 3.70 22.02 -7.65
CA THR A 23 4.66 22.21 -6.56
C THR A 23 4.71 20.98 -5.67
N MET A 24 5.91 20.46 -5.44
CA MET A 24 6.15 19.38 -4.48
C MET A 24 5.89 19.85 -3.05
N VAL A 25 5.13 19.07 -2.29
CA VAL A 25 4.82 19.34 -0.89
C VAL A 25 5.11 18.11 -0.02
N PRO A 26 5.37 18.28 1.29
CA PRO A 26 5.50 17.15 2.19
C PRO A 26 4.23 16.29 2.22
N MET A 27 4.41 14.97 2.13
CA MET A 27 3.40 13.95 2.39
C MET A 27 3.43 13.61 3.89
N ASP A 28 2.27 13.65 4.53
CA ASP A 28 2.06 13.17 5.89
C ASP A 28 0.55 12.90 6.08
N ASP A 29 0.05 11.89 5.36
CA ASP A 29 -1.37 11.61 5.22
C ASP A 29 -1.72 10.19 5.70
N LEU A 30 -3.00 9.95 6.01
CA LEU A 30 -3.52 8.61 6.23
C LEU A 30 -3.93 7.99 4.90
N VAL A 31 -3.38 6.82 4.60
CA VAL A 31 -3.63 6.08 3.36
C VAL A 31 -4.07 4.67 3.70
N GLU A 32 -5.13 4.20 3.06
CA GLU A 32 -5.64 2.84 3.26
C GLU A 32 -4.68 1.82 2.64
N ILE A 33 -4.35 0.77 3.38
CA ILE A 33 -3.49 -0.32 2.93
C ILE A 33 -4.31 -1.60 2.92
N GLY A 34 -4.31 -2.31 1.79
CA GLY A 34 -5.05 -3.54 1.60
C GLY A 34 -4.13 -4.74 1.42
N VAL A 35 -4.46 -5.87 2.06
CA VAL A 35 -3.86 -7.18 1.78
C VAL A 35 -4.98 -8.15 1.44
N TYR A 36 -4.80 -8.93 0.37
CA TYR A 36 -5.84 -9.77 -0.23
C TYR A 36 -5.34 -11.18 -0.43
N ALA A 37 -6.26 -12.15 -0.30
CA ALA A 37 -6.05 -13.52 -0.74
C ALA A 37 -6.09 -13.63 -2.28
N SER A 38 -5.86 -14.84 -2.80
CA SER A 38 -5.90 -15.10 -4.24
C SER A 38 -7.31 -15.07 -4.83
N ASP A 39 -8.32 -15.48 -4.04
CA ASP A 39 -9.73 -15.43 -4.45
C ASP A 39 -10.27 -14.01 -4.27
N PRO A 40 -10.69 -13.31 -5.34
CA PRO A 40 -11.22 -11.96 -5.24
C PRO A 40 -12.64 -11.89 -4.63
N SER A 41 -13.31 -13.03 -4.42
CA SER A 41 -14.61 -13.07 -3.73
C SER A 41 -14.48 -13.07 -2.20
N GLU A 42 -13.28 -13.36 -1.68
CA GLU A 42 -13.00 -13.29 -0.25
C GLU A 42 -12.84 -11.83 0.22
N ALA A 43 -13.19 -11.59 1.48
CA ALA A 43 -12.90 -10.31 2.12
C ALA A 43 -11.37 -10.08 2.20
N PRO A 44 -10.91 -8.82 2.23
CA PRO A 44 -9.50 -8.52 2.44
C PRO A 44 -8.99 -9.18 3.74
N LEU A 45 -7.76 -9.70 3.69
CA LEU A 45 -7.05 -10.19 4.87
C LEU A 45 -6.65 -9.04 5.81
N TYR A 46 -6.52 -7.83 5.26
CA TYR A 46 -6.22 -6.59 5.96
C TYR A 46 -6.77 -5.41 5.18
N LEU A 47 -7.35 -4.43 5.87
CA LEU A 47 -7.77 -3.16 5.28
C LEU A 47 -7.82 -2.07 6.36
N GLU A 48 -6.74 -1.29 6.51
CA GLU A 48 -6.66 -0.23 7.53
C GLU A 48 -5.85 0.97 7.03
N GLN A 49 -6.01 2.12 7.68
CA GLN A 49 -5.28 3.34 7.36
C GLN A 49 -3.91 3.38 8.06
N HIS A 50 -2.88 3.70 7.28
CA HIS A 50 -1.51 3.91 7.75
C HIS A 50 -1.06 5.34 7.47
N ARG A 51 -0.24 5.90 8.34
CA ARG A 51 0.42 7.19 8.08
C ARG A 51 1.54 6.99 7.06
N ILE A 52 1.47 7.70 5.93
CA ILE A 52 2.49 7.67 4.87
C ILE A 52 3.20 9.01 4.83
N ARG A 53 4.53 8.96 4.76
CA ARG A 53 5.42 10.12 4.77
C ARG A 53 6.16 10.21 3.44
N SER A 54 6.67 11.40 3.11
CA SER A 54 7.47 11.57 1.89
C SER A 54 8.69 10.65 1.86
N GLY A 55 8.99 10.13 0.67
CA GLY A 55 10.17 9.32 0.41
C GLY A 55 9.94 7.82 0.65
N PRO A 56 11.05 7.03 0.66
CA PRO A 56 10.99 5.59 0.83
C PRO A 56 10.67 5.18 2.27
N GLN A 57 9.77 4.20 2.43
CA GLN A 57 9.43 3.58 3.71
C GLN A 57 8.93 2.14 3.50
N THR A 58 9.04 1.30 4.53
CA THR A 58 8.54 -0.09 4.50
C THR A 58 7.47 -0.27 5.57
N LEU A 59 6.34 -0.84 5.17
CA LEU A 59 5.25 -1.25 6.06
C LEU A 59 5.29 -2.76 6.27
N PHE A 60 5.17 -3.20 7.53
CA PHE A 60 5.09 -4.61 7.88
C PHE A 60 3.68 -4.93 8.41
N ILE A 61 2.96 -5.79 7.69
CA ILE A 61 1.58 -6.16 8.03
C ILE A 61 1.53 -7.65 8.31
N THR A 62 0.95 -8.02 9.46
CA THR A 62 0.76 -9.43 9.81
C THR A 62 -0.68 -9.82 9.55
N VAL A 63 -0.89 -10.88 8.76
CA VAL A 63 -2.23 -11.40 8.41
C VAL A 63 -2.36 -12.88 8.79
N SER A 64 -3.58 -13.32 9.06
CA SER A 64 -3.88 -14.71 9.47
C SER A 64 -4.12 -15.67 8.31
N GLY A 65 -4.23 -15.17 7.08
CA GLY A 65 -4.41 -15.95 5.85
C GLY A 65 -3.23 -15.80 4.90
N ARG A 66 -3.12 -16.69 3.91
CA ARG A 66 -2.06 -16.61 2.90
C ARG A 66 -2.30 -15.40 1.98
N PRO A 67 -1.44 -14.38 2.00
CA PRO A 67 -1.61 -13.23 1.14
C PRO A 67 -1.18 -13.57 -0.28
N ALA A 68 -1.89 -13.01 -1.26
CA ALA A 68 -1.55 -13.12 -2.68
C ALA A 68 -1.22 -11.76 -3.29
N ARG A 69 -1.85 -10.69 -2.78
CA ARG A 69 -1.70 -9.32 -3.27
C ARG A 69 -1.73 -8.34 -2.11
N ALA A 70 -0.95 -7.28 -2.17
CA ALA A 70 -1.10 -6.13 -1.28
C ALA A 70 -0.89 -4.84 -2.02
N GLY A 71 -1.48 -3.76 -1.52
CA GLY A 71 -1.42 -2.48 -2.17
C GLY A 71 -1.75 -1.29 -1.29
N ILE A 72 -1.31 -0.13 -1.76
CA ILE A 72 -1.52 1.17 -1.14
C ILE A 72 -2.64 1.85 -1.89
N ASP A 73 -3.57 2.41 -1.14
CA ASP A 73 -4.77 3.03 -1.65
C ASP A 73 -5.47 2.15 -2.71
N PRO A 74 -6.04 1.02 -2.29
CA PRO A 74 -6.67 0.07 -3.19
C PRO A 74 -7.89 0.63 -3.93
N ARG A 75 -8.29 1.88 -3.64
CA ARG A 75 -9.38 2.61 -4.29
C ARG A 75 -8.88 3.68 -5.28
N HIS A 76 -7.56 3.79 -5.49
CA HIS A 76 -6.90 4.71 -6.42
C HIS A 76 -7.30 6.20 -6.23
N LEU A 77 -7.36 6.67 -4.99
CA LEU A 77 -7.58 8.07 -4.61
C LEU A 77 -6.30 8.94 -4.66
N LEU A 78 -5.11 8.33 -4.67
CA LEU A 78 -3.79 8.94 -4.78
C LEU A 78 -3.29 8.70 -6.20
N ILE A 79 -3.25 9.78 -6.97
CA ILE A 79 -2.86 9.79 -8.38
C ILE A 79 -1.34 9.58 -8.44
N ASP A 80 -0.92 8.44 -8.96
CA ASP A 80 0.47 8.16 -9.30
C ASP A 80 0.83 8.77 -10.67
N VAL A 81 2.07 9.26 -10.80
CA VAL A 81 2.63 9.79 -12.06
C VAL A 81 2.98 8.64 -13.04
N GLU A 82 3.07 7.40 -12.55
CA GLU A 82 3.16 6.19 -13.38
C GLU A 82 1.90 5.31 -13.22
N PRO A 83 1.02 5.23 -14.23
CA PRO A 83 -0.20 4.43 -14.14
C PRO A 83 0.15 2.94 -14.21
N GLY A 84 0.15 2.23 -13.07
CA GLY A 84 0.12 0.77 -13.13
C GLY A 84 0.49 -0.07 -11.91
N ASN A 85 0.85 0.47 -10.73
CA ASN A 85 1.51 -0.35 -9.71
C ASN A 85 1.03 -0.23 -8.25
N ASN A 86 -0.26 0.07 -8.01
CA ASN A 86 -0.77 0.18 -6.64
C ASN A 86 -0.87 -1.16 -5.89
N VAL A 87 -0.83 -2.30 -6.58
CA VAL A 87 -0.98 -3.64 -5.97
C VAL A 87 0.05 -4.63 -6.54
N LEU A 88 0.92 -5.16 -5.69
CA LEU A 88 1.98 -6.11 -6.07
C LEU A 88 1.65 -7.55 -5.64
N PRO A 89 2.00 -8.57 -6.46
CA PRO A 89 1.95 -9.98 -6.04
C PRO A 89 2.91 -10.26 -4.89
N ILE A 90 2.47 -11.07 -3.92
CA ILE A 90 3.30 -11.49 -2.79
C ILE A 90 3.83 -12.91 -3.00
N SER A 91 5.13 -13.11 -2.76
CA SER A 91 5.83 -14.39 -2.91
C SER A 91 6.49 -14.91 -1.61
N GLN A 92 6.07 -14.43 -0.43
CA GLN A 92 6.66 -14.82 0.85
C GLN A 92 5.97 -16.05 1.50
N PRO A 93 6.71 -16.95 2.18
CA PRO A 93 6.18 -18.08 2.96
C PRO A 93 5.59 -17.65 4.33
N PRO A 94 4.85 -18.52 5.06
CA PRO A 94 4.30 -18.17 6.37
C PRO A 94 5.42 -17.93 7.40
N LEU A 95 5.12 -17.15 8.44
CA LEU A 95 6.00 -17.07 9.61
C LEU A 95 5.97 -18.43 10.32
N GLU A 96 7.02 -19.23 10.15
CA GLU A 96 7.19 -20.44 10.95
C GLU A 96 7.62 -20.05 12.37
N GLY A 97 6.96 -20.65 13.36
CA GLY A 97 7.11 -20.32 14.77
C GLY A 97 8.53 -20.55 15.28
N SER A 98 9.00 -19.61 16.12
CA SER A 98 10.14 -19.79 17.02
C SER A 98 9.84 -20.85 18.08
#